data_AF-A0AAN7U780-F1
#
_entry.id   AF-A0AAN7U780-F1
#
_cell.length_a   1.000
_cell.length_b   1.000
_cell.length_c   1.000
_cell.angle_alpha   90.00
_cell.angle_beta   90.00
_cell.angle_gamma   90.00
#
_symmetry.space_group_name_H-M   'P 1'
#
loop_
_entity.id
_entity.type
_entity.pdbx_description
1 polymer ?
#
loop_
_entity_poly.entity_id
_entity_poly.type
_entity_poly.pdbx_seq_one_letter_code
_entity_poly.pdbx_strand_id
1 'polypeptide(L)'
;MDKKYLIILLLVLINNINIIYSQRLSINVDYNINKDYIDSQCGINSEPHCTSLEDAGKRAILESELNNTIPIYIYIHSDINGSMVASVGNLYSICNVVVVSSTNTSVQFTVDGSNTNQSFLSIEEPNDVQQTPICVNQRKIYIQSLRFINWNQTLFKININQETQMQPIDQSKSIALSIARVNISYSSSILWVYPKNPNQIYNYNSISITASATAKNLYSSNLMTPNSVYETLPPFYLVGCSLVDQVNLENSNISLTPYIYFEGGSYKGSSSITNNTFSCNPFIFMYKNIFLSGPLSFKNNEIMTFIYFLEHQTNVSPLLTLFANISVPAICNKNQFLNNKYHDSFNVYSKGNSSFDSHVLDLGTSDKKPINYFYVEDGHLDFTFPIFSKPSEAFKNLFKVANSSIGVYNVDLSVYEFPIVGSNSSVFLDMNYVNDYTIFKNETFCNCTDCLYYGDESSGIFKIDTTFRHSLCNPEPSNSSSNDNSSSSSSSTPSTTSPAITSSTTTTSTIVPTTTSTTTTSTTTSTVIPTETPSISGDGAIPMSASTIKRKTSIVVFSILMVILYVFI
;
A
#
# COMPACT_ATOMS: atom_id res chain seq x y z
N MET A 1 33.99 -24.47 -40.20
CA MET A 1 33.05 -23.41 -40.61
C MET A 1 33.86 -22.15 -40.87
N ASP A 2 33.80 -21.57 -42.06
CA ASP A 2 34.68 -20.47 -42.46
C ASP A 2 34.39 -19.20 -41.63
N LYS A 3 35.42 -18.51 -41.13
CA LYS A 3 35.27 -17.34 -40.21
C LYS A 3 34.40 -16.23 -40.82
N LYS A 4 34.36 -16.12 -42.15
CA LYS A 4 33.52 -15.18 -42.90
C LYS A 4 32.02 -15.47 -42.73
N TYR A 5 31.60 -16.74 -42.71
CA TYR A 5 30.19 -17.11 -42.51
C TYR A 5 29.72 -16.81 -41.10
N LEU A 6 30.59 -17.00 -40.10
CA LEU A 6 30.27 -16.66 -38.70
C LEU A 6 30.05 -15.15 -38.52
N ILE A 7 30.89 -14.32 -39.13
CA ILE A 7 30.77 -12.85 -39.07
C ILE A 7 29.49 -12.37 -39.78
N ILE A 8 29.16 -12.94 -40.94
CA ILE A 8 27.93 -12.59 -41.66
C ILE A 8 26.70 -13.01 -40.84
N LEU A 9 26.70 -14.23 -40.27
CA LEU A 9 25.63 -14.70 -39.39
C LEU A 9 25.47 -13.79 -38.16
N LEU A 10 26.58 -13.38 -37.54
CA LEU A 10 26.58 -12.47 -36.39
C LEU A 10 26.03 -11.09 -36.76
N LEU A 11 26.42 -10.54 -37.91
CA LEU A 11 25.90 -9.26 -38.40
C LEU A 11 24.40 -9.33 -38.73
N VAL A 12 23.94 -10.43 -39.31
CA VAL A 12 22.52 -10.68 -39.59
C VAL A 12 21.75 -10.82 -38.27
N LEU A 13 22.28 -11.51 -37.28
CA LEU A 13 21.66 -11.61 -35.94
C LEU A 13 21.61 -10.25 -35.24
N ILE A 14 22.71 -9.47 -35.25
CA ILE A 14 22.76 -8.14 -34.65
C ILE A 14 21.80 -7.18 -35.35
N ASN A 15 21.71 -7.20 -36.69
CA ASN A 15 20.76 -6.39 -37.43
C ASN A 15 19.31 -6.83 -37.18
N ASN A 16 19.02 -8.13 -37.15
CA ASN A 16 17.67 -8.60 -36.83
C ASN A 16 17.27 -8.26 -35.39
N ILE A 17 18.18 -8.39 -34.42
CA ILE A 17 17.96 -7.95 -33.04
C ILE A 17 17.72 -6.44 -33.01
N ASN A 18 18.54 -5.62 -33.66
CA ASN A 18 18.33 -4.17 -33.71
C ASN A 18 17.04 -3.78 -34.43
N ILE A 19 16.62 -4.50 -35.48
CA ILE A 19 15.38 -4.24 -36.21
C ILE A 19 14.17 -4.58 -35.33
N ILE A 20 14.18 -5.73 -34.64
CA ILE A 20 13.14 -6.14 -33.68
C ILE A 20 13.06 -5.16 -32.50
N TYR A 21 14.20 -4.68 -31.98
CA TYR A 21 14.24 -3.64 -30.95
C TYR A 21 13.89 -2.24 -31.47
N SER A 22 13.92 -2.00 -32.79
CA SER A 22 13.57 -0.71 -33.40
C SER A 22 12.09 -0.57 -33.76
N GLN A 23 11.33 -1.65 -33.79
CA GLN A 23 9.89 -1.60 -34.10
C GLN A 23 9.12 -1.17 -32.87
N ARG A 24 8.93 0.14 -32.74
CA ARG A 24 8.02 0.76 -31.79
C ARG A 24 7.10 1.72 -32.52
N LEU A 25 5.86 1.79 -32.06
CA LEU A 25 4.91 2.78 -32.55
C LEU A 25 4.93 3.98 -31.61
N SER A 26 5.09 5.19 -32.14
CA SER A 26 5.10 6.42 -31.34
C SER A 26 3.86 7.24 -31.67
N ILE A 27 3.09 7.59 -30.64
CA ILE A 27 1.92 8.47 -30.67
C ILE A 27 2.31 9.76 -29.93
N ASN A 28 2.41 10.87 -30.65
CA ASN A 28 2.78 12.17 -30.08
C ASN A 28 1.53 12.94 -29.61
N VAL A 29 1.61 13.53 -28.41
CA VAL A 29 0.56 14.31 -27.77
C VAL A 29 1.06 15.72 -27.44
N ASP A 30 0.31 16.75 -27.84
CA ASP A 30 0.59 18.14 -27.51
C ASP A 30 -0.70 18.94 -27.29
N TYR A 31 -0.87 19.49 -26.09
CA TYR A 31 -2.05 20.27 -25.71
C TYR A 31 -2.00 21.72 -26.21
N ASN A 32 -0.88 22.17 -26.79
CA ASN A 32 -0.71 23.54 -27.26
C ASN A 32 -1.12 23.75 -28.73
N ILE A 33 -1.59 22.71 -29.41
CA ILE A 33 -2.00 22.78 -30.81
C ILE A 33 -3.52 22.62 -30.95
N ASN A 34 -4.07 23.17 -32.04
CA ASN A 34 -5.50 23.01 -32.34
C ASN A 34 -5.76 21.63 -32.95
N LYS A 35 -6.93 21.07 -32.66
CA LYS A 35 -7.38 19.81 -33.24
C LYS A 35 -7.63 19.97 -34.75
N ASP A 36 -6.87 19.25 -35.55
CA ASP A 36 -6.90 19.26 -37.02
C ASP A 36 -7.14 17.86 -37.61
N TYR A 37 -7.65 16.93 -36.80
CA TYR A 37 -8.04 15.58 -37.18
C TYR A 37 -9.50 15.29 -36.78
N ILE A 38 -10.17 14.46 -37.58
CA ILE A 38 -11.63 14.22 -37.46
C ILE A 38 -11.94 13.01 -36.56
N ASP A 39 -11.02 12.04 -36.43
CA ASP A 39 -11.19 10.79 -35.66
C ASP A 39 -9.95 10.48 -34.78
N SER A 40 -9.78 9.25 -34.27
CA SER A 40 -8.58 8.81 -33.53
C SER A 40 -7.32 8.61 -34.40
N GLN A 41 -7.27 9.18 -35.61
CA GLN A 41 -6.09 9.18 -36.49
C GLN A 41 -5.18 10.37 -36.15
N CYS A 42 -4.44 10.24 -35.06
CA CYS A 42 -3.50 11.25 -34.61
C CYS A 42 -2.21 10.63 -34.09
N GLY A 43 -1.16 11.44 -34.06
CA GLY A 43 0.08 11.21 -33.33
C GLY A 43 1.05 10.24 -33.99
N ILE A 44 0.68 9.54 -35.06
CA ILE A 44 1.52 8.51 -35.71
C ILE A 44 2.10 9.03 -37.02
N ASN A 45 3.43 8.96 -37.16
CA ASN A 45 4.14 9.28 -38.40
C ASN A 45 3.83 10.69 -38.94
N SER A 46 3.23 10.77 -40.14
CA SER A 46 2.85 12.00 -40.83
C SER A 46 1.50 12.58 -40.39
N GLU A 47 0.84 11.95 -39.41
CA GLU A 47 -0.38 12.47 -38.80
C GLU A 47 -0.06 13.64 -37.86
N PRO A 48 -0.98 14.61 -37.71
CA PRO A 48 -0.83 15.65 -36.71
C PRO A 48 -0.80 15.07 -35.30
N HIS A 49 -0.17 15.75 -34.35
CA HIS A 49 -0.13 15.29 -32.96
C HIS A 49 -1.54 15.18 -32.37
N CYS A 50 -1.76 14.23 -31.47
CA CYS A 50 -2.99 14.18 -30.70
C CYS A 50 -3.06 15.40 -29.78
N THR A 51 -4.21 16.07 -29.74
CA THR A 51 -4.43 17.27 -28.91
C THR A 51 -4.90 16.93 -27.50
N SER A 52 -5.07 15.65 -27.19
CA SER A 52 -5.44 15.14 -25.86
C SER A 52 -4.84 13.76 -25.61
N LEU A 53 -4.69 13.41 -24.33
CA LEU A 53 -4.29 12.06 -23.92
C LEU A 53 -5.37 11.01 -24.20
N GLU A 54 -6.64 11.41 -24.15
CA GLU A 54 -7.76 10.51 -24.40
C GLU A 54 -7.77 10.05 -25.87
N ASP A 55 -7.54 10.98 -26.80
CA ASP A 55 -7.42 10.67 -28.23
C ASP A 55 -6.21 9.75 -28.48
N ALA A 56 -5.08 9.99 -27.80
CA ALA A 56 -3.92 9.12 -27.88
C ALA A 56 -4.17 7.71 -27.31
N GLY A 57 -4.95 7.61 -26.23
CA GLY A 57 -5.38 6.33 -25.66
C GLY A 57 -6.27 5.54 -26.62
N LYS A 58 -7.26 6.19 -27.25
CA LYS A 58 -8.10 5.59 -28.30
C LYS A 58 -7.27 5.12 -29.49
N ARG A 59 -6.28 5.92 -29.90
CA ARG A 59 -5.34 5.53 -30.96
C ARG A 59 -4.51 4.32 -30.57
N ALA A 60 -4.01 4.27 -29.33
CA ALA A 60 -3.24 3.12 -28.85
C ALA A 60 -4.07 1.82 -28.82
N ILE A 61 -5.36 1.89 -28.50
CA ILE A 61 -6.27 0.74 -28.58
C ILE A 61 -6.37 0.22 -30.02
N LEU A 62 -6.68 1.10 -30.97
CA LEU A 62 -6.80 0.74 -32.39
C LEU A 62 -5.52 0.07 -32.92
N GLU A 63 -4.36 0.60 -32.55
CA GLU A 63 -3.08 0.05 -32.98
C GLU A 63 -2.75 -1.28 -32.31
N SER A 64 -3.15 -1.46 -31.05
CA SER A 64 -3.02 -2.75 -30.37
C SER A 64 -3.90 -3.83 -30.99
N GLU A 65 -5.07 -3.48 -31.52
CA GLU A 65 -5.97 -4.41 -32.22
C GLU A 65 -5.42 -4.82 -33.58
N LEU A 66 -4.76 -3.90 -34.29
CA LEU A 66 -4.10 -4.18 -35.56
C LEU A 66 -2.81 -4.99 -35.40
N ASN A 67 -2.04 -4.74 -34.33
CA ASN A 67 -0.80 -5.46 -34.05
C ASN A 67 -0.50 -5.56 -32.54
N ASN A 68 -0.69 -6.75 -31.98
CA ASN A 68 -0.49 -7.03 -30.56
C ASN A 68 0.96 -7.35 -30.16
N THR A 69 1.95 -7.15 -31.05
CA THR A 69 3.37 -7.43 -30.78
C THR A 69 4.26 -6.19 -30.71
N ILE A 70 3.90 -5.10 -31.40
CA ILE A 70 4.71 -3.87 -31.45
C ILE A 70 4.41 -2.99 -30.22
N PRO A 71 5.40 -2.67 -29.36
CA PRO A 71 5.19 -1.78 -28.24
C PRO A 71 4.75 -0.38 -28.68
N ILE A 72 3.77 0.19 -27.98
CA ILE A 72 3.19 1.50 -28.27
C ILE A 72 3.69 2.52 -27.24
N TYR A 73 4.22 3.65 -27.71
CA TYR A 73 4.71 4.74 -26.89
C TYR A 73 3.83 5.98 -27.10
N ILE A 74 3.19 6.45 -26.05
CA ILE A 74 2.47 7.73 -26.01
C ILE A 74 3.42 8.78 -25.40
N TYR A 75 3.87 9.71 -26.22
CA TYR A 75 4.81 10.76 -25.84
C TYR A 75 4.10 12.10 -25.62
N ILE A 76 4.19 12.63 -24.40
CA ILE A 76 3.72 13.97 -24.05
C ILE A 76 4.81 14.98 -24.38
N HIS A 77 4.50 16.02 -25.14
CA HIS A 77 5.46 17.05 -25.58
C HIS A 77 5.40 18.36 -24.78
N SER A 78 4.38 18.55 -23.95
CA SER A 78 4.15 19.77 -23.20
C SER A 78 3.47 19.53 -21.85
N ASP A 79 3.59 20.50 -20.93
CA ASP A 79 2.84 20.51 -19.68
C ASP A 79 1.33 20.64 -19.94
N ILE A 80 0.51 19.96 -19.14
CA ILE A 80 -0.95 20.04 -19.20
C ILE A 80 -1.40 20.92 -18.05
N ASN A 81 -1.82 22.16 -18.37
CA ASN A 81 -2.07 23.24 -17.42
C ASN A 81 -3.43 23.17 -16.68
N GLY A 82 -4.08 22.00 -16.68
CA GLY A 82 -5.31 21.77 -15.94
C GLY A 82 -6.55 22.41 -16.55
N SER A 83 -6.45 23.10 -17.71
CA SER A 83 -7.62 23.65 -18.42
C SER A 83 -8.43 22.59 -19.16
N MET A 84 -7.80 21.48 -19.56
CA MET A 84 -8.39 20.36 -20.30
C MET A 84 -8.31 19.07 -19.49
N VAL A 85 -9.16 18.09 -19.83
CA VAL A 85 -9.14 16.76 -19.21
C VAL A 85 -7.81 16.07 -19.52
N ALA A 86 -7.11 15.65 -18.48
CA ALA A 86 -5.76 15.08 -18.57
C ALA A 86 -5.75 13.55 -18.39
N SER A 87 -6.68 12.82 -19.01
CA SER A 87 -6.81 11.36 -18.86
C SER A 87 -6.38 10.62 -20.14
N VAL A 88 -5.68 9.50 -19.98
CA VAL A 88 -5.41 8.52 -21.06
C VAL A 88 -6.65 7.66 -21.33
N GLY A 89 -7.58 7.58 -20.38
CA GLY A 89 -8.83 6.83 -20.51
C GLY A 89 -8.73 5.36 -20.07
N ASN A 90 -9.62 4.53 -20.61
CA ASN A 90 -9.70 3.10 -20.30
C ASN A 90 -8.92 2.28 -21.33
N LEU A 91 -7.81 1.66 -20.92
CA LEU A 91 -6.97 0.85 -21.81
C LEU A 91 -7.22 -0.66 -21.71
N TYR A 92 -8.39 -1.08 -21.21
CA TYR A 92 -8.74 -2.50 -21.04
C TYR A 92 -8.61 -3.34 -22.32
N SER A 93 -8.92 -2.75 -23.48
CA SER A 93 -8.88 -3.43 -24.79
C SER A 93 -7.47 -3.74 -25.30
N ILE A 94 -6.43 -3.16 -24.70
CA ILE A 94 -5.05 -3.34 -25.15
C ILE A 94 -4.54 -4.71 -24.74
N CYS A 95 -3.90 -5.47 -25.64
CA CYS A 95 -3.31 -6.79 -25.38
C CYS A 95 -1.77 -6.82 -25.56
N ASN A 96 -1.11 -5.69 -25.36
CA ASN A 96 0.33 -5.52 -25.58
C ASN A 96 0.98 -4.55 -24.57
N VAL A 97 2.21 -4.12 -24.85
CA VAL A 97 3.00 -3.14 -24.10
C VAL A 97 2.63 -1.71 -24.52
N VAL A 98 2.24 -0.88 -23.55
CA VAL A 98 2.04 0.56 -23.71
C VAL A 98 2.93 1.32 -22.74
N VAL A 99 3.57 2.37 -23.22
CA VAL A 99 4.39 3.28 -22.42
C VAL A 99 3.86 4.69 -22.56
N VAL A 100 3.44 5.31 -21.46
CA VAL A 100 3.05 6.72 -21.40
C VAL A 100 4.16 7.50 -20.70
N SER A 101 4.73 8.47 -21.40
CA SER A 101 5.97 9.11 -20.96
C SER A 101 6.07 10.55 -21.44
N SER A 102 6.85 11.36 -20.73
CA SER A 102 7.47 12.53 -21.36
C SER A 102 8.40 12.09 -22.49
N THR A 103 8.60 12.96 -23.49
CA THR A 103 9.59 12.74 -24.57
C THR A 103 11.02 12.67 -24.05
N ASN A 104 11.30 13.31 -22.92
CA ASN A 104 12.61 13.34 -22.30
C ASN A 104 12.57 12.65 -20.93
N THR A 105 13.15 11.46 -20.82
CA THR A 105 13.15 10.67 -19.58
C THR A 105 13.79 11.36 -18.38
N SER A 106 14.55 12.44 -18.60
CA SER A 106 15.21 13.25 -17.56
C SER A 106 14.42 14.48 -17.16
N VAL A 107 13.38 14.86 -17.91
CA VAL A 107 12.50 16.01 -17.63
C VAL A 107 11.08 15.50 -17.45
N GLN A 108 10.49 15.80 -16.30
CA GLN A 108 9.10 15.44 -16.03
C GLN A 108 8.19 16.55 -16.55
N PHE A 109 7.24 16.20 -17.42
CA PHE A 109 6.13 17.10 -17.73
C PHE A 109 5.09 17.05 -16.62
N THR A 110 4.54 18.21 -16.32
CA THR A 110 3.48 18.40 -15.32
C THR A 110 2.13 18.07 -15.94
N VAL A 111 1.36 17.26 -15.24
CA VAL A 111 0.00 16.85 -15.58
C VAL A 111 -0.92 17.33 -14.46
N ASP A 112 -1.60 18.45 -14.68
CA ASP A 112 -2.52 19.04 -13.71
C ASP A 112 -3.93 18.43 -13.83
N GLY A 113 -4.41 17.83 -12.75
CA GLY A 113 -5.70 17.17 -12.64
C GLY A 113 -6.87 18.06 -12.22
N SER A 114 -6.69 19.38 -12.12
CA SER A 114 -7.70 20.28 -11.53
C SER A 114 -9.07 20.22 -12.23
N ASN A 115 -9.12 19.99 -13.55
CA ASN A 115 -10.37 19.85 -14.32
C ASN A 115 -10.76 18.39 -14.65
N THR A 116 -10.16 17.38 -14.01
CA THR A 116 -10.54 15.97 -14.25
C THR A 116 -11.47 15.44 -13.16
N ASN A 117 -12.54 14.76 -13.58
CA ASN A 117 -13.37 13.92 -12.72
C ASN A 117 -13.14 12.42 -12.99
N GLN A 118 -12.09 12.08 -13.74
CA GLN A 118 -11.73 10.71 -14.11
C GLN A 118 -10.33 10.35 -13.60
N SER A 119 -10.05 9.06 -13.54
CA SER A 119 -8.69 8.56 -13.35
C SER A 119 -7.78 8.97 -14.50
N PHE A 120 -6.48 9.14 -14.22
CA PHE A 120 -5.49 9.37 -15.29
C PHE A 120 -5.43 8.15 -16.22
N LEU A 121 -5.42 6.96 -15.63
CA LEU A 121 -5.51 5.69 -16.33
C LEU A 121 -6.54 4.80 -15.64
N SER A 122 -7.39 4.17 -16.44
CA SER A 122 -8.26 3.08 -15.98
C SER A 122 -8.02 1.82 -16.81
N ILE A 123 -8.14 0.66 -16.16
CA ILE A 123 -8.27 -0.65 -16.78
C ILE A 123 -9.55 -1.24 -16.19
N GLU A 124 -10.66 -0.94 -16.85
CA GLU A 124 -11.98 -1.27 -16.39
C GLU A 124 -12.65 -2.16 -17.43
N GLU A 125 -12.93 -3.40 -17.04
CA GLU A 125 -13.69 -4.31 -17.89
C GLU A 125 -15.10 -3.70 -18.11
N PRO A 126 -15.64 -3.70 -19.34
CA PRO A 126 -17.03 -3.30 -19.54
C PRO A 126 -17.98 -4.28 -18.84
N ASN A 127 -19.22 -3.89 -18.59
CA ASN A 127 -20.20 -4.82 -17.99
C ASN A 127 -20.72 -5.87 -18.98
N ASP A 128 -20.42 -5.71 -20.27
CA ASP A 128 -20.88 -6.60 -21.34
C ASP A 128 -19.75 -7.58 -21.73
N VAL A 129 -20.00 -8.88 -21.54
CA VAL A 129 -19.00 -9.96 -21.71
C VAL A 129 -18.53 -10.10 -23.16
N GLN A 130 -19.30 -9.61 -24.14
CA GLN A 130 -18.92 -9.70 -25.56
C GLN A 130 -17.77 -8.76 -25.96
N GLN A 131 -17.34 -7.84 -25.09
CA GLN A 131 -16.26 -6.89 -25.37
C GLN A 131 -14.92 -7.25 -24.70
N THR A 132 -14.81 -8.41 -24.06
CA THR A 132 -13.55 -8.83 -23.44
C THR A 132 -12.54 -9.26 -24.51
N PRO A 133 -11.42 -8.55 -24.70
CA PRO A 133 -10.44 -8.92 -25.71
C PRO A 133 -9.72 -10.21 -25.27
N ILE A 134 -9.42 -11.08 -26.24
CA ILE A 134 -8.63 -12.28 -26.01
C ILE A 134 -7.15 -11.93 -26.20
N CYS A 135 -6.39 -11.90 -25.11
CA CYS A 135 -4.97 -11.59 -25.13
C CYS A 135 -4.16 -12.88 -25.08
N VAL A 136 -3.12 -12.95 -25.92
CA VAL A 136 -2.13 -14.05 -25.87
C VAL A 136 -0.99 -13.73 -24.89
N ASN A 137 -0.78 -12.44 -24.61
CA ASN A 137 0.24 -11.94 -23.71
C ASN A 137 -0.39 -11.09 -22.60
N GLN A 138 0.24 -11.09 -21.43
CA GLN A 138 -0.09 -10.16 -20.34
C GLN A 138 -0.04 -8.72 -20.83
N ARG A 139 -1.04 -7.91 -20.46
CA ARG A 139 -1.05 -6.46 -20.72
C ARG A 139 0.02 -5.78 -19.88
N LYS A 140 0.87 -4.95 -20.50
CA LYS A 140 1.93 -4.25 -19.76
C LYS A 140 1.81 -2.75 -19.98
N ILE A 141 1.65 -2.00 -18.90
CA ILE A 141 1.46 -0.56 -18.96
C ILE A 141 2.55 0.10 -18.12
N TYR A 142 3.30 0.99 -18.74
CA TYR A 142 4.39 1.73 -18.13
C TYR A 142 4.05 3.21 -18.10
N ILE A 143 4.05 3.82 -16.91
CA ILE A 143 3.86 5.25 -16.70
C ILE A 143 5.16 5.80 -16.17
N GLN A 144 5.79 6.74 -16.88
CA GLN A 144 7.13 7.18 -16.50
C GLN A 144 7.42 8.65 -16.77
N SER A 145 8.29 9.23 -15.93
CA SER A 145 8.79 10.59 -16.09
C SER A 145 7.67 11.65 -16.18
N LEU A 146 6.66 11.55 -15.32
CA LEU A 146 5.55 12.50 -15.21
C LEU A 146 5.47 13.10 -13.81
N ARG A 147 4.91 14.31 -13.70
CA ARG A 147 4.58 14.97 -12.45
C ARG A 147 3.08 15.25 -12.37
N PHE A 148 2.35 14.51 -11.54
CA PHE A 148 0.93 14.74 -11.29
C PHE A 148 0.74 15.79 -10.19
N ILE A 149 -0.13 16.77 -10.44
CA ILE A 149 -0.55 17.76 -9.44
C ILE A 149 -2.08 17.87 -9.39
N ASN A 150 -2.62 18.28 -8.24
CA ASN A 150 -4.03 18.64 -8.04
C ASN A 150 -5.02 17.55 -8.49
N TRP A 151 -4.81 16.31 -8.03
CA TRP A 151 -5.59 15.15 -8.48
C TRP A 151 -6.57 14.66 -7.40
N ASN A 152 -7.84 15.02 -7.56
CA ASN A 152 -8.88 14.68 -6.57
C ASN A 152 -9.45 13.26 -6.76
N GLN A 153 -9.24 12.64 -7.93
CA GLN A 153 -9.68 11.28 -8.24
C GLN A 153 -8.57 10.23 -7.93
N THR A 154 -8.83 8.95 -8.15
CA THR A 154 -7.75 7.94 -8.18
C THR A 154 -6.93 8.11 -9.45
N LEU A 155 -5.59 8.23 -9.36
CA LEU A 155 -4.74 8.31 -10.56
C LEU A 155 -4.82 7.04 -11.43
N PHE A 156 -4.60 5.87 -10.83
CA PHE A 156 -4.56 4.58 -11.53
C PHE A 156 -5.63 3.64 -10.98
N LYS A 157 -6.57 3.23 -11.83
CA LYS A 157 -7.68 2.34 -11.45
C LYS A 157 -7.62 1.03 -12.24
N ILE A 158 -7.70 -0.12 -11.56
CA ILE A 158 -7.86 -1.44 -12.16
C ILE A 158 -9.12 -2.09 -11.56
N ASN A 159 -10.09 -2.38 -12.41
CA ASN A 159 -11.37 -2.96 -12.02
C ASN A 159 -11.82 -3.97 -13.08
N ILE A 160 -11.37 -5.22 -12.92
CA ILE A 160 -11.59 -6.33 -13.86
C ILE A 160 -11.99 -7.59 -13.10
N ASN A 161 -12.53 -8.59 -13.81
CA ASN A 161 -12.61 -9.94 -13.32
C ASN A 161 -11.18 -10.52 -13.22
N GLN A 162 -10.68 -10.67 -12.00
CA GLN A 162 -9.32 -11.15 -11.76
C GLN A 162 -9.21 -12.66 -11.97
N GLU A 163 -8.02 -13.12 -12.35
CA GLU A 163 -7.72 -14.55 -12.47
C GLU A 163 -7.77 -15.22 -11.09
N THR A 164 -8.30 -16.45 -11.05
CA THR A 164 -8.35 -17.30 -9.85
C THR A 164 -7.56 -18.60 -10.02
N GLN A 165 -7.30 -19.02 -11.25
CA GLN A 165 -6.50 -20.21 -11.54
C GLN A 165 -5.01 -19.90 -11.45
N MET A 166 -4.26 -20.81 -10.83
CA MET A 166 -2.79 -20.69 -10.75
C MET A 166 -2.12 -21.03 -12.08
N GLN A 167 -2.63 -22.04 -12.80
CA GLN A 167 -2.23 -22.42 -14.15
C GLN A 167 -3.35 -23.19 -14.86
N PRO A 168 -3.56 -23.02 -16.18
CA PRO A 168 -3.00 -21.96 -17.01
C PRO A 168 -3.60 -20.60 -16.63
N ILE A 169 -2.80 -19.53 -16.77
CA ILE A 169 -3.24 -18.15 -16.48
C ILE A 169 -3.89 -17.56 -17.74
N ASP A 170 -5.14 -17.10 -17.62
CA ASP A 170 -5.80 -16.29 -18.65
C ASP A 170 -5.12 -14.92 -18.77
N GLN A 171 -4.39 -14.73 -19.87
CA GLN A 171 -3.67 -13.49 -20.12
C GLN A 171 -4.62 -12.30 -20.33
N SER A 172 -5.89 -12.55 -20.70
CA SER A 172 -6.93 -11.52 -20.75
C SER A 172 -7.33 -10.99 -19.37
N LYS A 173 -6.92 -11.64 -18.28
CA LYS A 173 -7.13 -11.17 -16.91
C LYS A 173 -5.84 -10.74 -16.22
N SER A 174 -4.72 -10.78 -16.94
CA SER A 174 -3.41 -10.48 -16.41
C SER A 174 -2.91 -9.09 -16.83
N ILE A 175 -2.40 -8.32 -15.86
CA ILE A 175 -1.95 -6.94 -16.02
C ILE A 175 -0.62 -6.75 -15.28
N ALA A 176 0.34 -6.08 -15.92
CA ALA A 176 1.52 -5.53 -15.27
C ALA A 176 1.48 -4.00 -15.37
N LEU A 177 1.44 -3.30 -14.24
CA LEU A 177 1.49 -1.83 -14.16
C LEU A 177 2.83 -1.41 -13.54
N SER A 178 3.60 -0.61 -14.27
CA SER A 178 4.87 -0.06 -13.80
C SER A 178 4.82 1.46 -13.76
N ILE A 179 4.96 2.05 -12.59
CA ILE A 179 5.04 3.50 -12.36
C ILE A 179 6.48 3.82 -11.99
N ALA A 180 7.18 4.63 -12.80
CA ALA A 180 8.61 4.87 -12.62
C ALA A 180 9.00 6.34 -12.78
N ARG A 181 9.79 6.88 -11.83
CA ARG A 181 10.22 8.29 -11.85
C ARG A 181 9.03 9.26 -11.95
N VAL A 182 7.97 8.95 -11.20
CA VAL A 182 6.77 9.78 -11.15
C VAL A 182 6.80 10.63 -9.88
N ASN A 183 6.41 11.90 -10.01
CA ASN A 183 6.17 12.77 -8.86
C ASN A 183 4.67 13.00 -8.72
N ILE A 184 4.15 12.89 -7.51
CA ILE A 184 2.73 13.09 -7.19
C ILE A 184 2.65 14.17 -6.13
N SER A 185 1.85 15.20 -6.35
CA SER A 185 1.62 16.25 -5.36
C SER A 185 0.15 16.60 -5.29
N TYR A 186 -0.38 16.79 -4.07
CA TYR A 186 -1.79 17.14 -3.87
C TYR A 186 -2.74 16.12 -4.50
N SER A 187 -2.55 14.83 -4.17
CA SER A 187 -3.46 13.75 -4.56
C SER A 187 -4.05 13.08 -3.34
N SER A 188 -5.27 12.55 -3.51
CA SER A 188 -5.98 11.84 -2.45
C SER A 188 -6.05 10.32 -2.62
N SER A 189 -5.90 9.84 -3.86
CA SER A 189 -5.90 8.41 -4.20
C SER A 189 -4.95 8.17 -5.37
N ILE A 190 -3.97 7.27 -5.18
CA ILE A 190 -2.94 6.99 -6.18
C ILE A 190 -3.32 5.74 -6.98
N LEU A 191 -3.60 4.64 -6.28
CA LEU A 191 -3.82 3.35 -6.92
C LEU A 191 -5.01 2.64 -6.28
N TRP A 192 -5.96 2.25 -7.12
CA TRP A 192 -7.14 1.50 -6.74
C TRP A 192 -7.26 0.25 -7.59
N VAL A 193 -7.09 -0.91 -6.96
CA VAL A 193 -7.29 -2.23 -7.57
C VAL A 193 -8.43 -2.92 -6.81
N TYR A 194 -9.53 -3.15 -7.49
CA TYR A 194 -10.69 -3.82 -6.91
C TYR A 194 -11.33 -4.78 -7.92
N PRO A 195 -11.40 -6.09 -7.62
CA PRO A 195 -11.95 -7.09 -8.52
C PRO A 195 -13.46 -6.93 -8.74
N LYS A 196 -13.92 -7.23 -9.96
CA LYS A 196 -15.37 -7.33 -10.27
C LYS A 196 -16.02 -8.61 -9.77
N ASN A 197 -15.24 -9.66 -9.60
CA ASN A 197 -15.63 -10.97 -9.12
C ASN A 197 -15.37 -11.08 -7.61
N PRO A 198 -16.27 -10.58 -6.73
CA PRO A 198 -16.03 -10.53 -5.30
C PRO A 198 -15.90 -11.92 -4.68
N ASN A 199 -15.28 -11.98 -3.50
CA ASN A 199 -15.21 -13.17 -2.64
C ASN A 199 -14.54 -14.40 -3.28
N GLN A 200 -13.60 -14.20 -4.21
CA GLN A 200 -12.81 -15.28 -4.80
C GLN A 200 -11.38 -15.30 -4.24
N ILE A 201 -10.70 -16.44 -4.37
CA ILE A 201 -9.26 -16.54 -4.10
C ILE A 201 -8.55 -16.14 -5.39
N TYR A 202 -7.96 -14.95 -5.41
CA TYR A 202 -7.32 -14.40 -6.60
C TYR A 202 -5.90 -14.94 -6.78
N ASN A 203 -5.51 -15.19 -8.02
CA ASN A 203 -4.12 -15.37 -8.38
C ASN A 203 -3.44 -14.00 -8.39
N TYR A 204 -2.86 -13.62 -7.25
CA TYR A 204 -2.22 -12.31 -7.05
C TYR A 204 -1.03 -12.04 -7.99
N ASN A 205 -0.48 -13.06 -8.66
CA ASN A 205 0.57 -12.89 -9.67
C ASN A 205 0.00 -12.43 -11.02
N SER A 206 -1.31 -12.56 -11.25
CA SER A 206 -1.95 -12.12 -12.50
C SER A 206 -1.95 -10.61 -12.64
N ILE A 207 -2.10 -9.87 -11.54
CA ILE A 207 -1.95 -8.41 -11.48
C ILE A 207 -0.67 -8.07 -10.71
N SER A 208 0.35 -7.62 -11.42
CA SER A 208 1.62 -7.18 -10.84
C SER A 208 1.81 -5.68 -10.96
N ILE A 209 2.24 -5.06 -9.88
CA ILE A 209 2.37 -3.60 -9.78
C ILE A 209 3.76 -3.28 -9.25
N THR A 210 4.49 -2.44 -9.98
CA THR A 210 5.75 -1.86 -9.51
C THR A 210 5.59 -0.35 -9.44
N ALA A 211 5.70 0.22 -8.24
CA ALA A 211 5.53 1.64 -8.01
C ALA A 211 6.82 2.26 -7.48
N SER A 212 7.45 3.13 -8.27
CA SER A 212 8.61 3.94 -7.90
C SER A 212 8.29 5.40 -8.16
N ALA A 213 7.91 6.11 -7.10
CA ALA A 213 7.43 7.48 -7.16
C ALA A 213 7.86 8.30 -5.94
N THR A 214 7.76 9.62 -6.04
CA THR A 214 7.79 10.51 -4.88
C THR A 214 6.44 11.17 -4.75
N ALA A 215 5.78 10.97 -3.61
CA ALA A 215 4.51 11.58 -3.27
C ALA A 215 4.70 12.66 -2.20
N LYS A 216 4.11 13.84 -2.39
CA LYS A 216 4.18 14.96 -1.45
C LYS A 216 2.83 15.60 -1.23
N ASN A 217 2.59 16.12 -0.03
CA ASN A 217 1.38 16.88 0.28
C ASN A 217 0.09 16.11 -0.07
N LEU A 218 0.08 14.79 0.18
CA LEU A 218 -1.13 13.98 0.03
C LEU A 218 -2.10 14.29 1.17
N TYR A 219 -3.39 14.11 0.91
CA TYR A 219 -4.46 14.30 1.87
C TYR A 219 -5.48 13.17 1.79
N SER A 220 -6.31 13.01 2.83
CA SER A 220 -7.35 11.96 2.83
C SER A 220 -8.40 12.18 1.75
N SER A 221 -8.78 11.12 1.04
CA SER A 221 -9.77 11.21 -0.05
C SER A 221 -11.19 11.49 0.43
N ASN A 222 -11.98 12.08 -0.46
CA ASN A 222 -13.44 12.15 -0.36
C ASN A 222 -14.13 11.02 -1.17
N LEU A 223 -13.36 10.23 -1.93
CA LEU A 223 -13.88 9.06 -2.63
C LEU A 223 -14.22 7.98 -1.63
N MET A 224 -15.32 7.26 -1.82
CA MET A 224 -15.71 6.16 -0.92
C MET A 224 -15.02 4.86 -1.31
N THR A 225 -14.72 4.03 -0.31
CA THR A 225 -14.29 2.64 -0.54
C THR A 225 -15.43 1.81 -1.15
N PRO A 226 -15.11 0.74 -1.91
CA PRO A 226 -16.12 -0.19 -2.40
C PRO A 226 -16.98 -0.73 -1.24
N ASN A 227 -18.30 -0.76 -1.45
CA ASN A 227 -19.29 -1.27 -0.48
C ASN A 227 -19.37 -0.52 0.87
N SER A 228 -18.82 0.69 0.97
CA SER A 228 -18.94 1.55 2.15
C SER A 228 -19.50 2.92 1.80
N VAL A 229 -20.29 3.50 2.70
CA VAL A 229 -20.78 4.89 2.62
C VAL A 229 -20.17 5.79 3.70
N TYR A 230 -19.32 5.24 4.55
CA TYR A 230 -18.75 5.93 5.73
C TYR A 230 -17.23 6.03 5.71
N GLU A 231 -16.57 5.29 4.82
CA GLU A 231 -15.12 5.14 4.79
C GLU A 231 -14.59 5.49 3.42
N THR A 232 -13.62 6.38 3.43
CA THR A 232 -13.04 6.93 2.22
C THR A 232 -11.87 6.08 1.73
N LEU A 233 -11.57 6.23 0.44
CA LEU A 233 -10.57 5.44 -0.26
C LEU A 233 -9.17 5.85 0.20
N PRO A 234 -8.31 4.89 0.58
CA PRO A 234 -6.92 5.17 0.91
C PRO A 234 -6.10 5.52 -0.36
N PRO A 235 -4.92 6.13 -0.19
CA PRO A 235 -3.98 6.37 -1.28
C PRO A 235 -3.66 5.11 -2.11
N PHE A 236 -3.49 3.97 -1.44
CA PHE A 236 -3.39 2.65 -2.06
C PHE A 236 -4.49 1.74 -1.53
N TYR A 237 -5.44 1.36 -2.39
CA TYR A 237 -6.46 0.35 -2.10
C TYR A 237 -6.26 -0.83 -3.05
N LEU A 238 -5.83 -1.98 -2.52
CA LEU A 238 -5.30 -3.07 -3.33
C LEU A 238 -5.93 -4.40 -2.93
N VAL A 239 -6.60 -5.06 -3.87
CA VAL A 239 -7.21 -6.37 -3.67
C VAL A 239 -6.77 -7.33 -4.77
N GLY A 240 -6.23 -8.49 -4.39
CA GLY A 240 -5.91 -9.58 -5.32
C GLY A 240 -4.70 -9.35 -6.21
N CYS A 241 -3.72 -8.54 -5.79
CA CYS A 241 -2.55 -8.19 -6.61
C CYS A 241 -1.22 -8.34 -5.88
N SER A 242 -0.12 -8.25 -6.63
CA SER A 242 1.24 -8.09 -6.08
C SER A 242 1.73 -6.66 -6.25
N LEU A 243 2.30 -6.08 -5.19
CA LEU A 243 2.91 -4.76 -5.20
C LEU A 243 4.39 -4.82 -4.81
N VAL A 244 5.23 -4.24 -5.66
CA VAL A 244 6.60 -3.82 -5.32
C VAL A 244 6.60 -2.30 -5.21
N ASP A 245 6.73 -1.79 -3.99
CA ASP A 245 6.59 -0.39 -3.63
C ASP A 245 7.96 0.24 -3.30
N GLN A 246 8.25 1.38 -3.92
CA GLN A 246 9.38 2.27 -3.63
C GLN A 246 8.92 3.73 -3.63
N VAL A 247 7.73 3.98 -3.09
CA VAL A 247 7.12 5.31 -3.04
C VAL A 247 7.62 6.07 -1.82
N ASN A 248 8.43 7.09 -2.06
CA ASN A 248 8.83 8.04 -1.02
C ASN A 248 7.67 8.99 -0.72
N LEU A 249 7.38 9.24 0.55
CA LEU A 249 6.25 10.07 0.98
C LEU A 249 6.73 11.21 1.88
N GLU A 250 6.33 12.44 1.56
CA GLU A 250 6.73 13.62 2.32
C GLU A 250 5.57 14.57 2.60
N ASN A 251 5.59 15.22 3.78
CA ASN A 251 4.72 16.37 4.10
C ASN A 251 3.22 16.13 3.90
N SER A 252 2.72 14.91 4.15
CA SER A 252 1.34 14.51 3.86
C SER A 252 0.49 14.34 5.13
N ASN A 253 -0.82 14.52 5.01
CA ASN A 253 -1.79 14.34 6.11
C ASN A 253 -2.89 13.34 5.70
N ILE A 254 -2.70 12.08 6.06
CA ILE A 254 -3.58 10.95 5.72
C ILE A 254 -4.17 10.43 7.03
N SER A 255 -5.09 11.19 7.61
CA SER A 255 -5.62 10.93 8.95
C SER A 255 -6.91 10.11 8.99
N LEU A 256 -7.62 9.95 7.86
CA LEU A 256 -8.95 9.31 7.84
C LEU A 256 -8.94 7.83 7.40
N THR A 257 -7.88 7.37 6.77
CA THR A 257 -7.75 6.03 6.19
C THR A 257 -6.35 5.49 6.45
N PRO A 258 -6.11 4.17 6.29
CA PRO A 258 -4.76 3.69 6.09
C PRO A 258 -4.06 4.38 4.91
N TYR A 259 -2.73 4.40 4.89
CA TYR A 259 -2.02 4.80 3.67
C TYR A 259 -2.09 3.69 2.60
N ILE A 260 -1.90 2.44 3.04
CA ILE A 260 -2.06 1.24 2.21
C ILE A 260 -3.10 0.33 2.85
N TYR A 261 -4.17 0.03 2.12
CA TYR A 261 -5.04 -1.11 2.37
C TYR A 261 -4.73 -2.20 1.35
N PHE A 262 -4.47 -3.41 1.84
CA PHE A 262 -4.13 -4.55 1.02
C PHE A 262 -4.97 -5.77 1.42
N GLU A 263 -5.55 -6.47 0.46
CA GLU A 263 -6.33 -7.70 0.65
C GLU A 263 -5.92 -8.78 -0.37
N GLY A 264 -5.75 -10.03 0.10
CA GLY A 264 -5.58 -11.20 -0.75
C GLY A 264 -4.44 -11.14 -1.79
N GLY A 265 -3.23 -10.75 -1.40
CA GLY A 265 -2.08 -10.74 -2.31
C GLY A 265 -0.71 -10.60 -1.64
N SER A 266 0.25 -9.98 -2.34
CA SER A 266 1.65 -9.91 -1.91
C SER A 266 2.20 -8.48 -1.93
N TYR A 267 2.86 -8.06 -0.85
CA TYR A 267 3.53 -6.76 -0.77
C TYR A 267 5.04 -6.91 -0.60
N LYS A 268 5.82 -6.03 -1.24
CA LYS A 268 7.24 -5.82 -1.01
C LYS A 268 7.58 -4.33 -1.09
N GLY A 269 8.11 -3.73 -0.03
CA GLY A 269 8.32 -2.28 0.04
C GLY A 269 9.76 -1.85 0.30
N SER A 270 10.18 -0.69 -0.22
CA SER A 270 11.42 -0.01 0.14
C SER A 270 11.28 1.50 -0.04
N SER A 271 10.92 2.23 1.03
CA SER A 271 10.43 3.61 0.95
C SER A 271 10.97 4.49 2.08
N SER A 272 11.17 5.78 1.76
CA SER A 272 11.47 6.83 2.74
C SER A 272 10.25 7.70 3.01
N ILE A 273 9.82 7.76 4.26
CA ILE A 273 8.58 8.39 4.72
C ILE A 273 8.93 9.48 5.74
N THR A 274 8.70 10.75 5.39
CA THR A 274 9.14 11.87 6.25
C THR A 274 8.10 12.98 6.44
N ASN A 275 8.00 13.53 7.66
CA ASN A 275 7.11 14.65 7.98
C ASN A 275 5.62 14.40 7.65
N ASN A 276 5.09 13.20 7.92
CA ASN A 276 3.70 12.86 7.63
C ASN A 276 2.86 12.65 8.90
N THR A 277 1.56 12.86 8.78
CA THR A 277 0.57 12.55 9.83
C THR A 277 -0.36 11.44 9.32
N PHE A 278 -0.35 10.30 10.00
CA PHE A 278 -1.29 9.18 9.76
C PHE A 278 -2.42 9.10 10.81
N SER A 279 -2.30 9.89 11.88
CA SER A 279 -3.27 9.94 12.98
C SER A 279 -3.54 8.53 13.54
N CYS A 280 -4.81 8.14 13.65
CA CYS A 280 -5.26 6.90 14.29
C CYS A 280 -5.38 5.71 13.33
N ASN A 281 -5.06 5.90 12.05
CA ASN A 281 -5.09 4.83 11.07
C ASN A 281 -3.70 4.19 10.93
N PRO A 282 -3.64 2.89 10.62
CA PRO A 282 -2.38 2.23 10.36
C PRO A 282 -1.73 2.78 9.09
N PHE A 283 -0.40 2.86 9.03
CA PHE A 283 0.26 3.13 7.75
C PHE A 283 -0.06 2.01 6.74
N ILE A 284 0.06 0.74 7.14
CA ILE A 284 -0.31 -0.43 6.34
C ILE A 284 -1.37 -1.26 7.07
N PHE A 285 -2.51 -1.51 6.40
CA PHE A 285 -3.51 -2.49 6.80
C PHE A 285 -3.51 -3.68 5.84
N MET A 286 -3.32 -4.89 6.36
CA MET A 286 -3.24 -6.13 5.60
C MET A 286 -4.30 -7.12 6.04
N TYR A 287 -5.11 -7.59 5.09
CA TYR A 287 -6.11 -8.64 5.28
C TYR A 287 -5.86 -9.87 4.38
N LYS A 288 -5.68 -11.06 4.97
CA LYS A 288 -5.45 -12.32 4.21
C LYS A 288 -4.30 -12.26 3.20
N ASN A 289 -3.18 -11.65 3.59
CA ASN A 289 -2.04 -11.40 2.69
C ASN A 289 -0.80 -12.21 3.03
N ILE A 290 0.07 -12.26 2.03
CA ILE A 290 1.48 -12.61 2.16
C ILE A 290 2.28 -11.31 2.21
N PHE A 291 3.18 -11.17 3.18
CA PHE A 291 4.04 -9.99 3.31
C PHE A 291 5.50 -10.36 3.13
N LEU A 292 6.13 -9.77 2.11
CA LEU A 292 7.54 -9.92 1.79
C LEU A 292 8.25 -8.61 2.14
N SER A 293 9.38 -8.71 2.81
CA SER A 293 10.01 -7.55 3.42
C SER A 293 10.80 -6.67 2.46
N GLY A 294 11.00 -5.42 2.89
CA GLY A 294 12.09 -4.57 2.44
C GLY A 294 12.23 -3.32 3.33
N PRO A 295 13.29 -2.53 3.15
CA PRO A 295 13.68 -1.51 4.12
C PRO A 295 12.77 -0.27 4.10
N LEU A 296 12.18 0.09 5.24
CA LEU A 296 11.41 1.33 5.39
C LEU A 296 12.19 2.32 6.28
N SER A 297 12.15 3.61 5.94
CA SER A 297 12.72 4.67 6.78
C SER A 297 11.64 5.68 7.14
N PHE A 298 11.43 5.90 8.43
CA PHE A 298 10.40 6.78 8.97
C PHE A 298 11.05 7.88 9.80
N LYS A 299 10.94 9.14 9.36
CA LYS A 299 11.49 10.29 10.09
C LYS A 299 10.46 11.40 10.31
N ASN A 300 10.34 11.91 11.55
CA ASN A 300 9.44 13.01 11.90
C ASN A 300 7.96 12.73 11.55
N ASN A 301 7.47 11.50 11.75
CA ASN A 301 6.08 11.16 11.45
C ASN A 301 5.25 11.05 12.74
N GLU A 302 3.97 11.38 12.62
CA GLU A 302 2.95 11.08 13.64
C GLU A 302 2.14 9.85 13.23
N ILE A 303 2.23 8.78 14.03
CA ILE A 303 1.62 7.49 13.71
C ILE A 303 1.28 6.69 14.98
N MET A 304 0.05 6.17 15.05
CA MET A 304 -0.38 5.26 16.11
C MET A 304 0.03 3.82 15.82
N THR A 305 -0.35 3.32 14.64
CA THR A 305 -0.09 1.95 14.20
C THR A 305 0.72 2.01 12.91
N PHE A 306 1.85 1.34 12.90
CA PHE A 306 2.68 1.20 11.72
C PHE A 306 2.12 0.14 10.77
N ILE A 307 1.85 -1.06 11.28
CA ILE A 307 1.28 -2.14 10.50
C ILE A 307 0.22 -2.93 11.28
N TYR A 308 -0.85 -3.29 10.58
CA TYR A 308 -1.95 -4.09 11.09
C TYR A 308 -2.15 -5.32 10.21
N PHE A 309 -1.93 -6.51 10.75
CA PHE A 309 -2.18 -7.77 10.07
C PHE A 309 -3.43 -8.45 10.61
N LEU A 310 -4.37 -8.78 9.72
CA LEU A 310 -5.60 -9.49 10.01
C LEU A 310 -5.72 -10.75 9.16
N GLU A 311 -6.01 -11.89 9.79
CA GLU A 311 -6.27 -13.16 9.08
C GLU A 311 -5.14 -13.59 8.12
N HIS A 312 -3.89 -13.36 8.50
CA HIS A 312 -2.71 -13.73 7.71
C HIS A 312 -2.30 -15.19 7.97
N GLN A 313 -1.71 -15.86 6.97
CA GLN A 313 -1.40 -17.30 7.05
C GLN A 313 0.03 -17.69 6.57
N THR A 314 1.02 -16.80 6.68
CA THR A 314 2.36 -17.09 6.16
C THR A 314 3.48 -16.50 7.01
N ASN A 315 4.68 -17.06 6.88
CA ASN A 315 5.93 -16.46 7.37
C ASN A 315 6.06 -15.03 6.83
N VAL A 316 6.09 -14.06 7.74
CA VAL A 316 6.30 -12.67 7.39
C VAL A 316 7.81 -12.46 7.38
N SER A 317 8.36 -12.04 6.24
CA SER A 317 9.81 -11.83 6.13
C SER A 317 10.27 -10.61 6.95
N PRO A 318 11.55 -10.55 7.35
CA PRO A 318 12.03 -9.52 8.26
C PRO A 318 12.01 -8.11 7.67
N LEU A 319 11.20 -7.24 8.27
CA LEU A 319 11.15 -5.83 7.93
C LEU A 319 12.29 -5.07 8.63
N LEU A 320 13.30 -4.63 7.87
CA LEU A 320 14.27 -3.66 8.37
C LEU A 320 13.61 -2.28 8.35
N THR A 321 13.31 -1.68 9.50
CA THR A 321 12.78 -0.32 9.54
C THR A 321 13.59 0.57 10.46
N LEU A 322 13.96 1.75 9.95
CA LEU A 322 14.65 2.79 10.71
C LEU A 322 13.66 3.87 11.10
N PHE A 323 13.46 4.09 12.39
CA PHE A 323 12.58 5.15 12.88
C PHE A 323 13.39 6.27 13.55
N ALA A 324 13.02 7.52 13.30
CA ALA A 324 13.62 8.70 13.92
C ALA A 324 12.54 9.75 14.21
N ASN A 325 12.50 10.25 15.45
CA ASN A 325 11.58 11.31 15.88
C ASN A 325 10.10 11.00 15.56
N ILE A 326 9.61 9.87 16.06
CA ILE A 326 8.22 9.44 15.89
C ILE A 326 7.35 9.98 17.03
N SER A 327 6.26 10.65 16.69
CA SER A 327 5.20 11.04 17.62
C SER A 327 4.01 10.08 17.52
N VAL A 328 3.29 9.92 18.64
CA VAL A 328 2.08 9.10 18.73
C VAL A 328 0.94 10.04 19.13
N PRO A 329 -0.21 10.02 18.44
CA PRO A 329 -1.35 10.86 18.79
C PRO A 329 -1.89 10.51 20.19
N ALA A 330 -2.27 11.53 20.97
CA ALA A 330 -2.69 11.37 22.36
C ALA A 330 -4.12 10.79 22.52
N ILE A 331 -5.01 11.04 21.56
CA ILE A 331 -6.42 10.63 21.61
C ILE A 331 -6.79 10.04 20.24
N CYS A 332 -7.36 8.84 20.26
CA CYS A 332 -7.85 8.16 19.08
C CYS A 332 -9.30 7.70 19.26
N ASN A 333 -10.23 8.48 18.68
CA ASN A 333 -11.69 8.31 18.85
C ASN A 333 -12.37 7.56 17.70
N LYS A 334 -11.72 7.43 16.53
CA LYS A 334 -12.22 6.69 15.36
C LYS A 334 -11.16 5.67 14.93
N ASN A 335 -11.23 4.49 15.53
CA ASN A 335 -10.29 3.39 15.32
C ASN A 335 -10.95 2.28 14.51
N GLN A 336 -11.48 2.57 13.32
CA GLN A 336 -11.99 1.50 12.46
C GLN A 336 -11.85 1.80 10.97
N PHE A 337 -11.65 0.75 10.19
CA PHE A 337 -11.71 0.75 8.73
C PHE A 337 -12.24 -0.59 8.21
N LEU A 338 -13.18 -0.55 7.28
CA LEU A 338 -13.97 -1.65 6.75
C LEU A 338 -14.54 -2.55 7.85
N ASN A 339 -15.13 -1.92 8.88
CA ASN A 339 -15.66 -2.55 10.10
C ASN A 339 -14.62 -3.24 11.01
N ASN A 340 -13.32 -3.13 10.70
CA ASN A 340 -12.26 -3.66 11.54
C ASN A 340 -11.82 -2.58 12.53
N LYS A 341 -11.99 -2.86 13.83
CA LYS A 341 -11.52 -1.96 14.88
C LYS A 341 -10.00 -2.09 15.07
N TYR A 342 -9.31 -0.98 15.29
CA TYR A 342 -7.88 -0.99 15.58
C TYR A 342 -7.62 -1.08 17.07
N HIS A 343 -6.49 -1.71 17.39
CA HIS A 343 -5.93 -1.78 18.74
C HIS A 343 -4.83 -0.74 18.89
N ASP A 344 -4.73 -0.14 20.08
CA ASP A 344 -3.70 0.86 20.39
C ASP A 344 -2.34 0.17 20.57
N SER A 345 -1.67 -0.05 19.45
CA SER A 345 -0.35 -0.67 19.37
C SER A 345 0.35 -0.24 18.09
N PHE A 346 1.69 -0.22 18.17
CA PHE A 346 2.51 0.15 17.04
C PHE A 346 2.49 -0.92 15.94
N ASN A 347 2.51 -2.20 16.31
CA ASN A 347 2.27 -3.31 15.40
C ASN A 347 1.12 -4.17 15.95
N VAL A 348 0.25 -4.67 15.06
CA VAL A 348 -0.88 -5.53 15.44
C VAL A 348 -0.91 -6.80 14.59
N TYR A 349 -1.13 -7.94 15.25
CA TYR A 349 -1.34 -9.25 14.66
C TYR A 349 -2.64 -9.85 15.20
N SER A 350 -3.66 -10.03 14.35
CA SER A 350 -4.96 -10.54 14.76
C SER A 350 -5.40 -11.70 13.89
N LYS A 351 -5.93 -12.76 14.51
CA LYS A 351 -6.56 -13.92 13.84
C LYS A 351 -5.68 -14.65 12.83
N GLY A 352 -4.38 -14.76 13.09
CA GLY A 352 -3.45 -15.33 12.12
C GLY A 352 -2.31 -16.09 12.76
N ASN A 353 -1.55 -16.78 11.89
CA ASN A 353 -0.34 -17.49 12.28
C ASN A 353 0.85 -16.86 11.56
N SER A 354 1.78 -16.30 12.34
CA SER A 354 3.00 -15.67 11.84
C SER A 354 4.23 -16.24 12.53
N SER A 355 5.31 -16.33 11.78
CA SER A 355 6.65 -16.45 12.32
C SER A 355 7.57 -15.40 11.71
N PHE A 356 8.56 -15.00 12.50
CA PHE A 356 9.41 -13.86 12.26
C PHE A 356 10.86 -14.19 12.66
N ASP A 357 11.73 -14.34 11.68
CA ASP A 357 13.14 -14.71 11.89
C ASP A 357 14.04 -13.45 11.85
N SER A 358 14.68 -13.13 12.98
CA SER A 358 15.77 -12.15 13.12
C SER A 358 15.41 -10.70 12.67
N HIS A 359 14.67 -9.99 13.51
CA HIS A 359 14.18 -8.64 13.21
C HIS A 359 14.98 -7.50 13.84
N VAL A 360 15.62 -6.66 13.01
CA VAL A 360 16.12 -5.36 13.48
C VAL A 360 15.00 -4.32 13.30
N LEU A 361 14.28 -4.03 14.37
CA LEU A 361 13.46 -2.82 14.46
C LEU A 361 14.17 -1.85 15.40
N ASP A 362 15.04 -1.02 14.84
CA ASP A 362 15.73 0.04 15.56
C ASP A 362 14.84 1.29 15.59
N LEU A 363 14.18 1.48 16.72
CA LEU A 363 13.35 2.65 16.98
C LEU A 363 14.20 3.70 17.67
N GLY A 364 14.81 4.58 16.90
CA GLY A 364 15.53 5.77 17.38
C GLY A 364 14.57 6.79 18.00
N THR A 365 13.87 6.42 19.07
CA THR A 365 12.91 7.25 19.82
C THR A 365 13.34 7.38 21.27
N SER A 366 13.45 8.60 21.77
CA SER A 366 13.92 8.90 23.14
C SER A 366 12.81 8.91 24.21
N ASP A 367 11.54 9.01 23.81
CA ASP A 367 10.45 9.30 24.74
C ASP A 367 9.49 8.10 24.88
N LYS A 368 9.17 7.72 26.14
CA LYS A 368 8.17 6.69 26.43
C LYS A 368 6.79 7.05 25.84
N LYS A 369 6.22 6.13 25.09
CA LYS A 369 4.92 6.20 24.43
C LYS A 369 3.89 5.36 25.20
N PRO A 370 2.64 5.82 25.33
CA PRO A 370 1.61 5.13 26.11
C PRO A 370 0.97 3.91 25.39
N ILE A 371 1.62 3.39 24.36
CA ILE A 371 1.11 2.30 23.51
C ILE A 371 2.01 1.07 23.61
N ASN A 372 1.47 -0.10 23.28
CA ASN A 372 2.26 -1.33 23.22
C ASN A 372 3.08 -1.34 21.94
N TYR A 373 4.19 -2.07 21.96
CA TYR A 373 4.99 -2.24 20.76
C TYR A 373 4.39 -3.27 19.80
N PHE A 374 3.98 -4.41 20.35
CA PHE A 374 3.21 -5.45 19.66
C PHE A 374 1.89 -5.75 20.38
N TYR A 375 0.83 -5.98 19.60
CA TYR A 375 -0.43 -6.52 20.07
C TYR A 375 -0.79 -7.77 19.28
N VAL A 376 -1.09 -8.86 19.96
CA VAL A 376 -1.42 -10.17 19.37
C VAL A 376 -2.76 -10.65 19.91
N GLU A 377 -3.71 -10.95 19.02
CA GLU A 377 -5.06 -11.40 19.36
C GLU A 377 -5.51 -12.58 18.51
N ASP A 378 -6.13 -13.58 19.15
CA ASP A 378 -6.71 -14.77 18.51
C ASP A 378 -5.75 -15.47 17.50
N GLY A 379 -4.45 -15.53 17.78
CA GLY A 379 -3.45 -15.99 16.83
C GLY A 379 -2.24 -16.71 17.43
N HIS A 380 -1.33 -17.12 16.55
CA HIS A 380 -0.02 -17.66 16.90
C HIS A 380 1.10 -16.79 16.33
N LEU A 381 2.06 -16.38 17.17
CA LEU A 381 3.17 -15.53 16.75
C LEU A 381 4.51 -16.04 17.28
N ASP A 382 5.38 -16.51 16.41
CA ASP A 382 6.79 -16.77 16.74
C ASP A 382 7.67 -15.58 16.32
N PHE A 383 8.49 -15.07 17.22
CA PHE A 383 9.32 -13.89 17.00
C PHE A 383 10.74 -14.06 17.54
N THR A 384 11.73 -14.02 16.66
CA THR A 384 13.14 -14.12 17.01
C THR A 384 13.83 -12.76 16.92
N PHE A 385 14.32 -12.27 18.07
CA PHE A 385 15.13 -11.06 18.13
C PHE A 385 16.57 -11.31 17.64
N PRO A 386 17.24 -10.30 17.04
CA PRO A 386 18.66 -10.35 16.75
C PRO A 386 19.47 -10.32 18.05
N ILE A 387 20.49 -11.17 18.15
CA ILE A 387 21.28 -11.42 19.36
C ILE A 387 21.94 -10.15 19.94
N PHE A 388 22.12 -9.08 19.15
CA PHE A 388 22.85 -7.86 19.53
C PHE A 388 22.00 -6.59 19.58
N SER A 389 20.69 -6.66 19.37
CA SER A 389 19.81 -5.48 19.40
C SER A 389 18.76 -5.64 20.50
N LYS A 390 18.85 -4.80 21.53
CA LYS A 390 17.76 -4.68 22.51
C LYS A 390 16.59 -3.91 21.87
N PRO A 391 15.34 -4.34 22.06
CA PRO A 391 14.20 -3.57 21.62
C PRO A 391 14.11 -2.22 22.36
N SER A 392 13.42 -1.24 21.78
CA SER A 392 13.31 0.10 22.35
C SER A 392 12.40 0.14 23.57
N GLU A 393 12.91 0.65 24.70
CA GLU A 393 12.19 0.88 25.96
C GLU A 393 11.17 2.03 25.88
N ALA A 394 11.01 2.64 24.69
CA ALA A 394 10.11 3.75 24.45
C ALA A 394 8.62 3.36 24.39
N PHE A 395 8.22 2.13 24.70
CA PHE A 395 6.83 1.68 24.66
C PHE A 395 6.34 1.19 26.03
N LYS A 396 5.02 1.17 26.23
CA LYS A 396 4.41 0.74 27.50
C LYS A 396 4.73 -0.70 27.85
N ASN A 397 4.63 -1.60 26.87
CA ASN A 397 4.92 -3.03 26.97
C ASN A 397 5.54 -3.49 25.66
N LEU A 398 6.35 -4.56 25.72
CA LEU A 398 6.89 -5.19 24.51
C LEU A 398 5.79 -5.91 23.73
N PHE A 399 5.08 -6.81 24.39
CA PHE A 399 3.92 -7.51 23.84
C PHE A 399 2.70 -7.32 24.75
N LYS A 400 1.54 -7.12 24.16
CA LYS A 400 0.24 -7.38 24.78
C LYS A 400 -0.45 -8.51 23.99
N VAL A 401 -0.80 -9.59 24.68
CA VAL A 401 -1.23 -10.85 24.08
C VAL A 401 -2.60 -11.22 24.63
N ALA A 402 -3.56 -11.54 23.76
CA ALA A 402 -4.91 -11.93 24.14
C ALA A 402 -5.37 -13.17 23.35
N ASN A 403 -5.88 -14.20 24.02
CA ASN A 403 -6.37 -15.43 23.39
C ASN A 403 -5.38 -16.03 22.36
N SER A 404 -4.08 -15.91 22.61
CA SER A 404 -3.05 -16.20 21.62
C SER A 404 -1.92 -17.04 22.21
N SER A 405 -1.14 -17.62 21.32
CA SER A 405 0.12 -18.27 21.66
C SER A 405 1.27 -17.48 21.04
N ILE A 406 2.28 -17.13 21.82
CA ILE A 406 3.47 -16.47 21.29
C ILE A 406 4.74 -17.21 21.70
N GLY A 407 5.69 -17.34 20.76
CA GLY A 407 7.06 -17.74 21.02
C GLY A 407 7.99 -16.54 20.85
N VAL A 408 8.73 -16.16 21.87
CA VAL A 408 9.68 -15.05 21.81
C VAL A 408 11.08 -15.57 22.07
N TYR A 409 11.95 -15.44 21.06
CA TYR A 409 13.29 -16.00 21.05
C TYR A 409 14.33 -14.87 21.09
N ASN A 410 15.46 -15.09 21.78
CA ASN A 410 16.61 -14.18 21.89
C ASN A 410 16.30 -12.78 22.45
N VAL A 411 15.32 -12.65 23.37
CA VAL A 411 14.97 -11.37 24.01
C VAL A 411 15.58 -11.26 25.40
N ASP A 412 16.12 -10.10 25.73
CA ASP A 412 16.54 -9.74 27.08
C ASP A 412 15.43 -9.01 27.82
N LEU A 413 14.83 -9.67 28.82
CA LEU A 413 13.77 -9.12 29.66
C LEU A 413 14.29 -8.78 31.07
N SER A 414 15.60 -8.61 31.27
CA SER A 414 16.24 -8.50 32.58
C SER A 414 15.77 -7.33 33.47
N VAL A 415 14.91 -6.44 32.96
CA VAL A 415 14.35 -5.30 33.70
C VAL A 415 12.82 -5.24 33.57
N TYR A 416 12.11 -4.94 34.67
CA TYR A 416 10.67 -4.64 34.75
C TYR A 416 10.18 -3.51 33.83
N GLU A 417 11.10 -2.84 33.12
CA GLU A 417 10.81 -1.68 32.28
C GLU A 417 10.18 -2.06 30.94
N PHE A 418 10.19 -3.35 30.55
CA PHE A 418 9.70 -3.78 29.25
C PHE A 418 8.99 -5.16 29.25
N PRO A 419 7.88 -5.32 29.99
CA PRO A 419 7.23 -6.61 30.20
C PRO A 419 6.42 -7.08 28.99
N ILE A 420 6.11 -8.38 28.98
CA ILE A 420 5.01 -8.96 28.20
C ILE A 420 3.77 -9.00 29.09
N VAL A 421 2.61 -8.62 28.56
CA VAL A 421 1.30 -8.72 29.23
C VAL A 421 0.44 -9.74 28.49
N GLY A 422 -0.01 -10.79 29.18
CA GLY A 422 -0.83 -11.85 28.60
C GLY A 422 -2.24 -11.92 29.20
N SER A 423 -3.22 -12.30 28.37
CA SER A 423 -4.60 -12.57 28.76
C SER A 423 -5.14 -13.83 28.08
N ASN A 424 -5.50 -14.87 28.85
CA ASN A 424 -5.90 -16.17 28.30
C ASN A 424 -4.94 -16.66 27.18
N SER A 425 -3.64 -16.63 27.44
CA SER A 425 -2.60 -16.76 26.41
C SER A 425 -1.42 -17.60 26.88
N SER A 426 -0.74 -18.24 25.94
CA SER A 426 0.52 -18.96 26.16
C SER A 426 1.69 -18.10 25.70
N VAL A 427 2.72 -17.98 26.55
CA VAL A 427 3.97 -17.32 26.20
C VAL A 427 5.10 -18.32 26.37
N PHE A 428 5.79 -18.62 25.28
CA PHE A 428 7.03 -19.38 25.26
C PHE A 428 8.20 -18.41 25.12
N LEU A 429 9.17 -18.49 26.03
CA LEU A 429 10.38 -17.66 26.02
C LEU A 429 11.60 -18.56 25.84
N ASP A 430 12.45 -18.24 24.87
CA ASP A 430 13.74 -18.91 24.64
C ASP A 430 14.86 -17.86 24.54
N MET A 431 15.64 -17.69 25.60
CA MET A 431 16.71 -16.70 25.62
C MET A 431 18.06 -17.38 25.36
N ASN A 432 18.83 -16.87 24.38
CA ASN A 432 20.20 -17.32 24.12
C ASN A 432 21.24 -16.21 24.41
N TYR A 433 22.33 -16.59 25.09
CA TYR A 433 23.59 -15.85 25.13
C TYR A 433 24.67 -16.68 24.44
N VAL A 434 25.52 -16.05 23.60
CA VAL A 434 26.71 -16.72 23.04
C VAL A 434 27.96 -16.24 23.78
N ASN A 435 28.70 -17.22 24.32
CA ASN A 435 29.83 -17.16 25.26
C ASN A 435 29.45 -17.13 26.75
N ASP A 436 28.64 -18.14 27.11
CA ASP A 436 28.66 -18.89 28.38
C ASP A 436 27.71 -18.48 29.51
N TYR A 437 26.44 -18.85 29.24
CA TYR A 437 25.32 -19.18 30.14
C TYR A 437 24.48 -17.98 30.64
N THR A 438 23.15 -17.93 30.46
CA THR A 438 22.14 -18.99 30.59
C THR A 438 21.21 -19.08 29.38
N ILE A 439 20.87 -20.32 29.02
CA ILE A 439 19.76 -20.67 28.12
C ILE A 439 18.54 -20.92 29.01
N PHE A 440 17.56 -20.02 28.94
CA PHE A 440 16.30 -20.15 29.65
C PHE A 440 15.20 -20.50 28.66
N LYS A 441 14.53 -21.63 28.88
CA LYS A 441 13.34 -22.05 28.15
C LYS A 441 12.19 -22.20 29.11
N ASN A 442 11.12 -21.45 28.89
CA ASN A 442 9.94 -21.55 29.71
C ASN A 442 8.69 -21.35 28.87
N GLU A 443 7.72 -22.24 29.07
CA GLU A 443 6.38 -22.11 28.52
C GLU A 443 5.45 -21.80 29.68
N THR A 444 4.68 -20.72 29.56
CA THR A 444 3.78 -20.32 30.64
C THR A 444 2.46 -19.85 30.08
N PHE A 445 1.42 -20.53 30.54
CA PHE A 445 0.05 -20.21 30.21
C PHE A 445 -0.56 -19.33 31.30
N CYS A 446 -1.14 -18.20 30.89
CA CYS A 446 -1.91 -17.32 31.75
C CYS A 446 -3.39 -17.40 31.38
N ASN A 447 -4.22 -17.88 32.31
CA ASN A 447 -5.68 -17.90 32.17
C ASN A 447 -6.38 -16.62 32.68
N CYS A 448 -5.61 -15.63 33.13
CA CYS A 448 -6.10 -14.41 33.75
C CYS A 448 -6.10 -13.25 32.78
N THR A 449 -6.65 -12.10 33.18
CA THR A 449 -6.81 -10.95 32.30
C THR A 449 -5.53 -10.14 32.06
N ASP A 450 -4.53 -10.21 32.95
CA ASP A 450 -3.26 -9.46 32.84
C ASP A 450 -2.11 -10.16 33.60
N CYS A 451 -1.46 -11.16 33.00
CA CYS A 451 -0.20 -11.72 33.54
C CYS A 451 1.02 -10.95 33.03
N LEU A 452 1.98 -10.69 33.90
CA LEU A 452 3.23 -10.02 33.57
C LEU A 452 4.38 -11.03 33.46
N TYR A 453 5.14 -10.95 32.38
CA TYR A 453 6.35 -11.74 32.18
C TYR A 453 7.56 -10.81 32.06
N TYR A 454 8.57 -10.97 32.93
CA TYR A 454 9.81 -10.20 32.99
C TYR A 454 10.96 -11.05 33.59
N GLY A 455 12.20 -10.54 33.58
CA GLY A 455 13.37 -11.16 34.20
C GLY A 455 13.82 -10.49 35.49
N ASP A 456 14.20 -11.29 36.49
CA ASP A 456 14.75 -10.84 37.78
C ASP A 456 16.28 -11.00 37.79
N GLU A 457 17.01 -9.91 37.54
CA GLU A 457 18.48 -9.87 37.54
C GLU A 457 19.11 -10.33 38.85
N SER A 458 18.41 -10.16 39.99
CA SER A 458 19.00 -10.38 41.32
C SER A 458 19.19 -11.85 41.69
N SER A 459 18.52 -12.77 40.98
CA SER A 459 18.53 -14.21 41.29
C SER A 459 19.15 -15.08 40.20
N GLY A 460 19.50 -14.53 39.04
CA GLY A 460 19.92 -15.32 37.88
C GLY A 460 18.86 -16.32 37.38
N ILE A 461 17.63 -16.21 37.88
CA ILE A 461 16.47 -17.03 37.57
C ILE A 461 15.36 -16.07 37.15
N PHE A 462 14.86 -16.19 35.93
CA PHE A 462 13.65 -15.49 35.51
C PHE A 462 12.50 -15.93 36.42
N LYS A 463 11.97 -15.01 37.22
CA LYS A 463 10.74 -15.24 37.97
C LYS A 463 9.57 -14.75 37.15
N ILE A 464 8.60 -15.62 36.96
CA ILE A 464 7.26 -15.21 36.56
C ILE A 464 6.60 -14.72 37.84
N ASP A 465 6.36 -13.43 37.93
CA ASP A 465 5.50 -12.90 38.97
C ASP A 465 4.03 -13.16 38.59
N THR A 466 3.56 -14.36 38.93
CA THR A 466 2.12 -14.60 39.05
C THR A 466 1.56 -13.99 40.36
N THR A 467 2.44 -13.58 41.29
CA THR A 467 2.11 -13.10 42.62
C THR A 467 1.55 -11.68 42.67
N PHE A 468 1.82 -10.82 41.68
CA PHE A 468 1.26 -9.47 41.64
C PHE A 468 -0.27 -9.45 41.58
N ARG A 469 -0.91 -10.55 41.15
CA ARG A 469 -2.38 -10.77 41.25
C ARG A 469 -2.80 -12.24 41.42
N HIS A 470 -2.01 -13.08 42.09
CA HIS A 470 -2.38 -14.49 42.30
C HIS A 470 -3.76 -14.67 42.96
N SER A 471 -4.20 -13.66 43.73
CA SER A 471 -5.51 -13.60 44.38
C SER A 471 -6.71 -13.52 43.43
N LEU A 472 -6.50 -13.19 42.15
CA LEU A 472 -7.56 -13.13 41.13
C LEU A 472 -7.54 -14.33 40.17
N CYS A 473 -6.42 -15.05 40.10
CA CYS A 473 -6.21 -16.19 39.21
C CYS A 473 -6.64 -17.54 39.81
N ASN A 474 -6.63 -17.62 41.14
CA ASN A 474 -7.26 -18.67 41.92
C ASN A 474 -7.75 -17.99 43.20
N PRO A 475 -9.05 -17.70 43.38
CA PRO A 475 -9.51 -17.42 44.73
C PRO A 475 -9.25 -18.70 45.52
N GLU A 476 -8.34 -18.65 46.50
CA GLU A 476 -8.32 -19.70 47.51
C GLU A 476 -9.75 -19.85 48.04
N PRO A 477 -10.28 -21.08 48.20
CA PRO A 477 -11.54 -21.24 48.89
C PRO A 477 -11.35 -20.56 50.24
N SER A 478 -12.11 -19.50 50.51
CA SER A 478 -12.00 -18.77 51.76
C SER A 478 -12.36 -19.73 52.89
N ASN A 479 -11.35 -20.30 53.54
CA ASN A 479 -11.50 -20.96 54.82
C ASN A 479 -11.71 -19.85 55.86
N SER A 480 -12.91 -19.28 55.92
CA SER A 480 -13.33 -18.51 57.08
C SER A 480 -13.83 -19.48 58.15
N SER A 481 -12.89 -20.12 58.85
CA SER A 481 -13.13 -20.56 60.22
C SER A 481 -13.06 -19.34 61.13
N SER A 482 -14.18 -18.66 61.31
CA SER A 482 -14.39 -17.79 62.47
C SER A 482 -15.48 -18.41 63.33
N ASN A 483 -15.04 -19.07 64.40
CA ASN A 483 -15.84 -19.23 65.59
C ASN A 483 -16.29 -17.85 66.05
N ASP A 484 -17.58 -17.56 65.91
CA ASP A 484 -18.26 -16.64 66.82
C ASP A 484 -19.52 -17.30 67.33
N ASN A 485 -19.41 -17.74 68.57
CA ASN A 485 -20.50 -18.25 69.39
C ASN A 485 -21.15 -17.01 70.04
N SER A 486 -22.28 -16.55 69.52
CA SER A 486 -23.30 -15.94 70.38
C SER A 486 -24.68 -16.14 69.79
N SER A 487 -25.49 -16.84 70.56
CA SER A 487 -26.88 -17.17 70.32
C SER A 487 -27.78 -15.99 70.69
N SER A 488 -28.74 -15.66 69.83
CA SER A 488 -30.14 -15.57 70.25
C SER A 488 -31.10 -15.64 69.05
N SER A 489 -32.13 -16.43 69.30
CA SER A 489 -33.24 -16.87 68.46
C SER A 489 -34.14 -15.77 67.90
N SER A 490 -34.64 -15.96 66.67
CA SER A 490 -36.08 -16.25 66.46
C SER A 490 -36.38 -16.64 65.01
N SER A 491 -37.44 -17.44 64.89
CA SER A 491 -37.86 -18.31 63.80
C SER A 491 -38.60 -17.63 62.64
N SER A 492 -38.41 -18.12 61.41
CA SER A 492 -39.50 -18.65 60.55
C SER A 492 -38.95 -19.23 59.24
N THR A 493 -39.56 -20.33 58.82
CA THR A 493 -39.19 -21.27 57.74
C THR A 493 -39.84 -20.88 56.37
N PRO A 494 -39.62 -21.61 55.25
CA PRO A 494 -39.08 -21.04 54.01
C PRO A 494 -40.10 -20.95 52.86
N SER A 495 -39.79 -20.17 51.82
CA SER A 495 -40.48 -20.27 50.52
C SER A 495 -39.51 -20.26 49.33
N THR A 496 -39.51 -21.39 48.66
CA THR A 496 -39.03 -21.69 47.29
C THR A 496 -39.55 -20.72 46.23
N THR A 497 -38.67 -20.20 45.36
CA THR A 497 -38.93 -20.09 43.90
C THR A 497 -37.66 -19.84 43.10
N SER A 498 -37.56 -20.56 41.97
CA SER A 498 -36.55 -20.52 40.90
C SER A 498 -36.65 -19.25 40.03
N PRO A 499 -35.64 -18.93 39.19
CA PRO A 499 -35.50 -17.63 38.54
C PRO A 499 -36.33 -17.49 37.27
N ALA A 500 -36.90 -16.31 37.06
CA ALA A 500 -37.53 -15.91 35.81
C ALA A 500 -36.48 -15.36 34.83
N ILE A 501 -36.51 -15.89 33.62
CA ILE A 501 -35.80 -15.47 32.43
C ILE A 501 -36.35 -14.10 31.99
N THR A 502 -35.52 -13.06 31.94
CA THR A 502 -35.86 -11.80 31.27
C THR A 502 -35.27 -11.79 29.87
N SER A 503 -36.15 -12.02 28.90
CA SER A 503 -35.98 -11.76 27.47
C SER A 503 -35.82 -10.26 27.22
N SER A 504 -34.68 -9.83 26.65
CA SER A 504 -34.52 -8.47 26.12
C SER A 504 -35.04 -8.42 24.68
N THR A 505 -36.17 -7.74 24.51
CA THR A 505 -36.75 -7.39 23.20
C THR A 505 -35.93 -6.29 22.52
N THR A 506 -35.49 -6.58 21.31
CA THR A 506 -34.86 -5.66 20.37
C THR A 506 -35.93 -4.78 19.72
N THR A 507 -35.92 -3.47 19.95
CA THR A 507 -36.69 -2.52 19.14
C THR A 507 -35.83 -1.97 18.01
N THR A 508 -36.07 -2.47 16.80
CA THR A 508 -35.56 -1.92 15.56
C THR A 508 -36.40 -0.70 15.17
N SER A 509 -35.87 0.51 15.35
CA SER A 509 -36.48 1.74 14.85
C SER A 509 -36.00 1.98 13.42
N THR A 510 -36.86 1.66 12.44
CA THR A 510 -36.68 1.98 11.03
C THR A 510 -36.90 3.48 10.83
N ILE A 511 -35.84 4.24 10.54
CA ILE A 511 -35.94 5.64 10.13
C ILE A 511 -36.07 5.67 8.61
N VAL A 512 -37.25 6.08 8.13
CA VAL A 512 -37.51 6.41 6.72
C VAL A 512 -36.97 7.82 6.46
N PRO A 513 -36.03 8.03 5.52
CA PRO A 513 -35.61 9.37 5.16
C PRO A 513 -36.61 10.02 4.19
N THR A 514 -37.22 11.10 4.65
CA THR A 514 -38.07 12.00 3.86
C THR A 514 -37.19 12.79 2.88
N THR A 515 -37.48 12.69 1.58
CA THR A 515 -36.85 13.51 0.53
C THR A 515 -37.39 14.94 0.58
N THR A 516 -36.56 15.89 0.99
CA THR A 516 -36.82 17.32 0.81
C THR A 516 -36.13 17.78 -0.48
N SER A 517 -36.91 18.01 -1.53
CA SER A 517 -36.42 18.65 -2.76
C SER A 517 -36.21 20.14 -2.52
N THR A 518 -34.95 20.58 -2.51
CA THR A 518 -34.57 21.99 -2.60
C THR A 518 -34.34 22.34 -4.06
N THR A 519 -35.26 23.11 -4.63
CA THR A 519 -35.16 23.72 -5.95
C THR A 519 -34.22 24.92 -5.87
N THR A 520 -33.02 24.84 -6.46
CA THR A 520 -32.13 26.00 -6.63
C THR A 520 -32.40 26.67 -7.97
N THR A 521 -33.02 27.85 -7.89
CA THR A 521 -33.24 28.77 -9.01
C THR A 521 -31.91 29.39 -9.42
N SER A 522 -31.51 29.21 -10.68
CA SER A 522 -30.35 29.84 -11.30
C SER A 522 -30.63 31.30 -11.63
N THR A 523 -29.97 32.23 -10.94
CA THR A 523 -29.85 33.62 -11.36
C THR A 523 -28.61 33.80 -12.24
N THR A 524 -28.83 34.12 -13.51
CA THR A 524 -27.82 34.61 -14.45
C THR A 524 -27.51 36.07 -14.15
N THR A 525 -26.28 36.36 -13.73
CA THR A 525 -25.72 37.72 -13.74
C THR A 525 -24.69 37.81 -14.86
N SER A 526 -25.07 38.52 -15.92
CA SER A 526 -24.20 38.93 -17.02
C SER A 526 -23.33 40.10 -16.57
N THR A 527 -22.03 39.88 -16.43
CA THR A 527 -21.06 40.96 -16.26
C THR A 527 -20.27 41.11 -17.56
N VAL A 528 -20.61 42.15 -18.31
CA VAL A 528 -19.86 42.65 -19.46
C VAL A 528 -18.64 43.41 -18.93
N ILE A 529 -17.43 43.06 -19.37
CA ILE A 529 -16.24 43.90 -19.22
C ILE A 529 -15.55 44.01 -20.58
N PRO A 530 -15.07 45.21 -20.95
CA PRO A 530 -14.85 45.61 -22.34
C PRO A 530 -13.48 45.20 -22.87
N THR A 531 -13.46 45.09 -24.19
CA THR A 531 -12.28 44.98 -25.05
C THR A 531 -11.50 46.30 -25.04
N GLU A 532 -10.22 46.26 -24.65
CA GLU A 532 -9.25 47.29 -25.03
C GLU A 532 -8.03 46.64 -25.68
N THR A 533 -7.89 46.93 -26.96
CA THR A 533 -6.68 46.74 -27.76
C THR A 533 -5.75 47.92 -27.53
N PRO A 534 -4.43 47.69 -27.36
CA PRO A 534 -3.46 48.67 -27.82
C PRO A 534 -2.51 48.10 -28.89
N SER A 535 -2.26 48.97 -29.85
CA SER A 535 -1.43 48.83 -31.03
C SER A 535 0.09 48.88 -30.77
N ILE A 536 0.80 48.44 -31.80
CA ILE A 536 2.23 48.17 -31.97
C ILE A 536 3.14 49.42 -31.97
N SER A 537 4.35 49.26 -31.43
CA SER A 537 5.64 49.81 -31.92
C SER A 537 6.76 49.05 -31.19
N GLY A 538 7.85 48.53 -31.73
CA GLY A 538 8.58 48.76 -32.99
C GLY A 538 10.08 48.67 -32.66
N ASP A 539 10.78 47.76 -33.34
CA ASP A 539 12.23 47.61 -33.53
C ASP A 539 13.21 47.27 -32.38
N GLY A 540 14.08 46.29 -32.69
CA GLY A 540 15.28 45.96 -31.92
C GLY A 540 15.85 44.57 -32.20
N ALA A 541 16.32 44.31 -33.43
CA ALA A 541 17.11 43.13 -33.76
C ALA A 541 18.48 43.12 -33.07
N ILE A 542 19.01 41.93 -32.74
CA ILE A 542 20.38 41.44 -33.06
C ILE A 542 20.49 39.96 -32.59
N PRO A 543 21.18 39.08 -33.35
CA PRO A 543 21.13 37.63 -33.18
C PRO A 543 22.24 37.10 -32.27
N MET A 544 22.04 35.93 -31.65
CA MET A 544 23.13 35.13 -31.09
C MET A 544 22.99 33.64 -31.42
N SER A 545 23.86 33.23 -32.34
CA SER A 545 24.72 32.05 -32.24
C SER A 545 24.07 30.68 -32.04
N ALA A 546 23.90 29.98 -33.16
CA ALA A 546 23.87 28.52 -33.19
C ALA A 546 25.23 27.97 -32.72
N SER A 547 25.24 27.33 -31.53
CA SER A 547 26.34 26.44 -31.14
C SER A 547 25.91 24.99 -31.30
N THR A 548 26.46 24.38 -32.34
CA THR A 548 26.40 22.95 -32.62
C THR A 548 27.15 22.20 -31.52
N ILE A 549 26.45 21.60 -30.57
CA ILE A 549 27.03 20.60 -29.66
C ILE A 549 26.57 19.22 -30.12
N LYS A 550 27.44 18.56 -30.91
CA LYS A 550 27.40 17.11 -31.10
C LYS A 550 27.62 16.46 -29.73
N ARG A 551 26.59 15.86 -29.13
CA ARG A 551 26.74 14.98 -27.97
C ARG A 551 26.60 13.52 -28.41
N LYS A 552 27.68 12.77 -28.13
CA LYS A 552 27.79 11.32 -28.28
C LYS A 552 26.74 10.62 -27.43
N THR A 553 25.86 9.86 -28.07
CA THR A 553 25.03 8.86 -27.42
C THR A 553 25.90 7.62 -27.19
N SER A 554 26.43 7.44 -25.97
CA SER A 554 27.01 6.17 -25.55
C SER A 554 25.88 5.21 -25.20
N ILE A 555 25.56 4.28 -26.10
CA ILE A 555 24.64 3.17 -25.83
C ILE A 555 25.48 2.01 -25.27
N VAL A 556 25.11 1.59 -24.06
CA VAL A 556 25.67 0.46 -23.32
C VAL A 556 25.28 -0.84 -24.04
N VAL A 557 26.20 -1.42 -24.81
CA VAL A 557 26.13 -2.80 -25.31
C VAL A 557 27.21 -3.59 -24.59
N PHE A 558 26.92 -4.08 -23.38
CA PHE A 558 27.93 -4.79 -22.57
C PHE A 558 27.53 -6.19 -22.10
N SER A 559 26.38 -6.74 -22.51
CA SER A 559 25.87 -7.95 -21.85
C SER A 559 25.71 -9.20 -22.73
N ILE A 560 25.93 -9.12 -24.05
CA ILE A 560 25.77 -10.28 -24.95
C ILE A 560 27.10 -10.75 -25.56
N LEU A 561 28.14 -9.90 -25.58
CA LEU A 561 29.44 -10.25 -26.17
C LEU A 561 30.30 -11.18 -25.28
N MET A 562 30.08 -11.19 -23.97
CA MET A 562 30.89 -11.98 -23.02
C MET A 562 30.54 -13.47 -22.98
N VAL A 563 29.33 -13.87 -23.41
CA VAL A 563 28.92 -15.29 -23.40
C VAL A 563 29.45 -16.04 -24.62
N ILE A 564 29.68 -15.36 -25.75
CA ILE A 564 30.21 -15.99 -26.95
C ILE A 564 31.75 -16.13 -26.89
N LEU A 565 32.44 -15.25 -26.14
CA LEU A 565 33.89 -15.35 -25.98
C LEU A 565 34.33 -16.47 -25.01
N TYR A 566 33.46 -16.87 -24.08
CA TYR A 566 33.78 -17.88 -23.07
C TYR A 566 33.59 -19.34 -23.54
N VAL A 567 32.98 -19.55 -24.72
CA VAL A 567 32.77 -20.89 -25.30
C VAL A 567 33.84 -21.25 -26.35
N PHE A 568 34.74 -20.32 -26.68
CA PHE A 568 35.74 -20.51 -27.75
C PHE A 568 37.19 -20.09 -27.37
N ILE A 569 37.54 -20.06 -26.08
CA ILE A 569 38.94 -20.03 -25.62
C ILE A 569 39.29 -21.36 -24.96
#